data_AF-A0A970M586-F1
#
_entry.id   AF-A0A970M586-F1
#
_cell.length_a   1.000
_cell.length_b   1.000
_cell.length_c   1.000
_cell.angle_alpha   90.00
_cell.angle_beta   90.00
_cell.angle_gamma   90.00
#
_symmetry.space_group_name_H-M   'P 1'
#
loop_
_entity.id
_entity.type
_entity.pdbx_description
1 polymer ?
#
loop_
_entity_poly.entity_id
_entity_poly.type
_entity_poly.pdbx_seq_one_letter_code
_entity_poly.pdbx_strand_id
1 'polypeptide(L)'
;MTVKLNPPTDAVTLRRNRMPSAYRGIYDRAVSGQSLRAAVNAQCLECVYWKKDEIRNCPDAACPLFAVRPYQHSPQTARNGQDIAAESNKTAKGVL
;
A
#
# COMPACT_ATOMS: atom_id res chain seq x y z
N MET A 1 -7.26 -20.70 9.34
CA MET A 1 -7.96 -19.46 8.94
C MET A 1 -8.00 -19.38 7.43
N THR A 2 -9.08 -19.84 6.81
CA THR A 2 -9.32 -19.73 5.36
C THR A 2 -9.93 -18.37 5.08
N VAL A 3 -9.15 -17.44 4.54
CA VAL A 3 -9.67 -16.16 4.04
C VAL A 3 -10.49 -16.47 2.79
N LYS A 4 -11.81 -16.26 2.84
CA LYS A 4 -12.66 -16.29 1.64
C LYS A 4 -12.28 -15.10 0.76
N LEU A 5 -11.45 -15.34 -0.26
CA LEU A 5 -11.24 -14.42 -1.36
C LEU A 5 -12.55 -14.26 -2.12
N ASN A 6 -13.12 -13.06 -2.16
CA ASN A 6 -14.14 -12.70 -3.14
C ASN A 6 -13.55 -11.71 -4.15
N PRO A 7 -12.94 -12.18 -5.25
CA PRO A 7 -12.95 -11.35 -6.45
C PRO A 7 -13.46 -12.14 -7.66
N PRO A 8 -14.32 -11.52 -8.48
CA PRO A 8 -13.88 -11.37 -9.85
C PRO A 8 -14.28 -10.01 -10.41
N THR A 9 -13.30 -9.12 -10.52
CA THR A 9 -13.13 -8.44 -11.81
C THR A 9 -12.02 -9.18 -12.52
N ASP A 10 -12.17 -9.42 -13.83
CA ASP A 10 -11.14 -10.09 -14.64
C ASP A 10 -9.75 -9.44 -14.45
N ALA A 11 -9.73 -8.14 -14.11
CA ALA A 11 -8.55 -7.37 -13.78
C ALA A 11 -7.73 -7.93 -12.60
N VAL A 12 -8.36 -8.33 -11.49
CA VAL A 12 -7.63 -8.85 -10.31
C VAL A 12 -6.97 -10.19 -10.63
N THR A 13 -7.71 -11.09 -11.28
CA THR A 13 -7.20 -12.40 -11.70
C THR A 13 -6.07 -12.26 -12.72
N LEU A 14 -6.25 -11.40 -13.73
CA LEU A 14 -5.23 -11.14 -14.75
C LEU A 14 -3.95 -10.59 -14.12
N ARG A 15 -4.05 -9.61 -13.22
CA ARG A 15 -2.90 -9.02 -12.52
C ARG A 15 -2.18 -10.04 -11.66
N ARG A 16 -2.93 -10.87 -10.91
CA ARG A 16 -2.40 -11.97 -10.09
C ARG A 16 -1.64 -13.02 -10.90
N ASN A 17 -2.09 -13.31 -12.11
CA ASN A 17 -1.43 -14.31 -12.96
C ASN A 17 -0.13 -13.79 -13.57
N ARG A 18 -0.03 -12.47 -13.81
CA ARG A 18 1.18 -11.81 -14.36
C ARG A 18 2.31 -11.61 -13.35
N MET A 19 2.04 -11.67 -12.05
CA MET A 19 3.07 -11.53 -11.01
C MET A 19 3.76 -12.86 -10.65
N PRO A 20 5.01 -12.82 -10.16
CA PRO A 20 5.70 -14.01 -9.66
C PRO A 20 4.96 -14.69 -8.52
N SER A 21 4.97 -16.02 -8.51
CA SER A 21 4.25 -16.84 -7.53
C SER A 21 4.59 -16.51 -6.07
N ALA A 22 5.86 -16.20 -5.80
CA ALA A 22 6.36 -15.84 -4.47
C ALA A 22 5.66 -14.62 -3.85
N TYR A 23 5.09 -13.72 -4.66
CA TYR A 23 4.45 -12.48 -4.19
C TYR A 23 2.92 -12.53 -4.22
N ARG A 24 2.31 -13.58 -4.80
CA ARG A 24 0.85 -13.71 -4.92
C ARG A 24 0.16 -13.67 -3.56
N GLY A 25 0.73 -14.29 -2.52
CA GLY A 25 0.14 -14.24 -1.18
C GLY A 25 0.19 -12.86 -0.50
N ILE A 26 1.09 -11.97 -0.92
CA ILE A 26 1.10 -10.56 -0.48
C ILE A 26 0.00 -9.81 -1.22
N TYR A 27 -0.09 -10.00 -2.54
CA TYR A 27 -1.14 -9.40 -3.37
C TYR A 27 -2.55 -9.83 -2.94
N ASP A 28 -2.76 -11.11 -2.69
CA ASP A 28 -4.05 -11.68 -2.26
C ASP A 28 -4.54 -11.02 -0.95
N ARG A 29 -3.61 -10.75 -0.02
CA ARG A 29 -3.90 -10.03 1.22
C ARG A 29 -4.11 -8.52 1.01
N ALA A 30 -3.48 -7.93 -0.01
CA ALA A 30 -3.70 -6.54 -0.36
C ALA A 30 -5.12 -6.35 -0.93
N VAL A 31 -5.50 -7.16 -1.93
CA VAL A 31 -6.79 -7.05 -2.61
C VAL A 31 -7.97 -7.51 -1.76
N SER A 32 -7.74 -8.29 -0.70
CA SER A 32 -8.79 -8.59 0.28
C SER A 32 -9.21 -7.38 1.12
N GLY A 33 -8.43 -6.28 1.09
CA GLY A 33 -8.69 -5.06 1.85
C GLY A 33 -8.41 -5.18 3.36
N GLN A 34 -7.91 -6.33 3.82
CA GLN A 34 -7.71 -6.60 5.26
C GLN A 34 -6.34 -6.20 5.79
N SER A 35 -5.42 -5.74 4.93
CA SER A 35 -4.07 -5.38 5.36
C SER A 35 -3.47 -4.24 4.54
N LEU A 36 -3.47 -3.04 5.13
CA LEU A 36 -2.77 -1.88 4.57
C LEU A 36 -1.28 -2.18 4.36
N ARG A 37 -0.65 -2.91 5.30
CA ARG A 37 0.75 -3.31 5.16
C ARG A 37 0.97 -4.21 3.94
N ALA A 38 0.07 -5.16 3.69
CA ALA A 38 0.15 -5.99 2.48
C ALA A 38 -0.03 -5.15 1.21
N ALA A 39 -0.93 -4.16 1.22
CA ALA A 39 -1.13 -3.24 0.10
C ALA A 39 0.12 -2.41 -0.23
N VAL A 40 0.74 -1.78 0.78
CA VAL A 40 2.01 -1.05 0.60
C VAL A 40 3.09 -1.99 0.07
N ASN A 41 3.21 -3.21 0.62
CA ASN A 41 4.20 -4.17 0.17
C ASN A 41 4.00 -4.61 -1.29
N ALA A 42 2.76 -4.91 -1.68
CA ALA A 42 2.42 -5.28 -3.04
C ALA A 42 2.71 -4.13 -4.02
N GLN A 43 2.33 -2.90 -3.66
CA GLN A 43 2.57 -1.71 -4.49
C GLN A 43 4.07 -1.45 -4.68
N CYS A 44 4.87 -1.54 -3.62
CA CYS A 44 6.33 -1.37 -3.74
C CYS A 44 6.94 -2.45 -4.62
N LEU A 45 6.55 -3.71 -4.44
CA LEU A 45 7.04 -4.83 -5.26
C LEU A 45 6.66 -4.66 -6.73
N GLU A 46 5.42 -4.27 -7.04
CA GLU A 46 4.96 -4.05 -8.41
C GLU A 46 5.70 -2.87 -9.05
N CYS A 47 5.89 -1.77 -8.32
CA CYS A 47 6.56 -0.55 -8.80
C CYS A 47 8.01 -0.81 -9.25
N VAL A 48 8.74 -1.70 -8.55
CA VAL A 48 10.12 -2.06 -8.90
C VAL A 48 10.22 -3.37 -9.68
N TYR A 49 9.17 -3.75 -10.41
CA TYR A 49 9.13 -4.95 -11.26
C TYR A 49 9.53 -6.24 -10.52
N TRP A 50 9.07 -6.38 -9.28
CA TRP A 50 9.29 -7.55 -8.42
C TRP A 50 10.76 -7.78 -8.03
N LYS A 51 11.60 -6.75 -8.13
CA LYS A 51 13.00 -6.78 -7.66
C LYS A 51 13.07 -6.28 -6.22
N LYS A 52 12.96 -7.19 -5.26
CA LYS A 52 12.92 -6.86 -3.82
C LYS A 52 14.04 -5.93 -3.36
N ASP A 53 15.27 -6.12 -3.85
CA ASP A 53 16.42 -5.31 -3.44
C ASP A 53 16.32 -3.86 -3.93
N GLU A 54 15.65 -3.62 -5.06
CA GLU A 54 15.39 -2.28 -5.58
C GLU A 54 14.46 -1.47 -4.67
N ILE A 55 13.64 -2.11 -3.83
CA ILE A 55 12.82 -1.38 -2.85
C ILE A 55 13.71 -0.67 -1.84
N ARG A 56 14.80 -1.33 -1.39
CA ARG A 56 15.75 -0.74 -0.44
C ARG A 56 16.56 0.37 -1.08
N ASN A 57 16.90 0.19 -2.36
CA ASN A 57 17.74 1.11 -3.12
C ASN A 57 16.95 2.17 -3.89
N CYS A 58 15.62 2.22 -3.76
CA CYS A 58 14.77 3.09 -4.57
C CYS A 58 15.06 4.58 -4.24
N PRO A 59 15.56 5.37 -5.21
CA PRO A 59 16.05 6.74 -4.96
C PRO A 59 14.93 7.78 -4.94
N ASP A 60 13.68 7.40 -5.24
CA ASP A 60 12.56 8.33 -5.33
C ASP A 60 12.13 8.81 -3.93
N ALA A 61 12.77 9.86 -3.44
CA ALA A 61 12.49 10.49 -2.16
C ALA A 61 11.13 11.23 -2.13
N ALA A 62 10.58 11.58 -3.28
CA ALA A 62 9.28 12.24 -3.40
C ALA A 62 8.11 11.25 -3.38
N CYS A 63 8.39 9.94 -3.46
CA CYS A 63 7.39 8.90 -3.38
C CYS A 63 6.54 9.04 -2.11
N PRO A 64 5.20 9.05 -2.20
CA PRO A 64 4.33 9.16 -1.02
C PRO A 64 4.47 7.97 -0.06
N LEU A 65 5.00 6.84 -0.54
CA LEU A 65 5.26 5.66 0.28
C LEU A 65 6.66 5.64 0.88
N PHE A 66 7.55 6.61 0.59
CA PHE A 66 8.97 6.60 0.97
C PHE A 66 9.19 6.27 2.45
N ALA A 67 8.42 6.91 3.34
CA ALA A 67 8.54 6.75 4.79
C ALA A 67 8.03 5.40 5.34
N VAL A 68 7.25 4.65 4.54
CA VAL A 68 6.60 3.40 4.94
C VAL A 68 7.02 2.21 4.06
N ARG A 69 8.05 2.39 3.23
CA ARG A 69 8.56 1.34 2.33
C ARG A 69 8.96 0.08 3.13
N PRO A 70 8.73 -1.11 2.56
CA PRO A 70 9.22 -2.33 3.20
C PRO A 70 10.73 -2.43 3.12
N TYR A 71 11.29 -3.20 4.05
CA TYR A 71 12.71 -3.61 4.07
C TYR A 71 13.74 -2.49 4.33
N GLN A 72 13.31 -1.31 4.80
CA GLN A 72 14.23 -0.27 5.25
C GLN A 72 15.03 -0.72 6.48
N HIS A 73 16.30 -0.32 6.53
CA HIS A 73 17.21 -0.59 7.65
C HIS A 73 16.96 0.36 8.83
N SER A 74 15.72 0.49 9.29
CA SER A 74 15.41 1.26 10.50
C SER A 74 14.92 0.34 11.64
N PRO A 75 15.41 0.54 12.88
CA PRO A 75 14.76 -0.05 14.04
C PRO A 75 13.35 0.53 14.09
N GLN A 76 12.32 -0.32 14.10
CA GLN A 76 10.93 0.12 14.04
C GLN A 76 10.64 1.10 15.19
N THR A 77 10.54 2.39 14.88
CA THR A 77 9.88 3.33 15.78
C THR A 77 8.43 3.40 15.31
N ALA A 78 7.54 2.75 16.06
CA ALA A 78 6.11 2.92 15.89
C ALA A 78 5.80 4.42 15.91
N ARG A 79 5.44 5.00 14.76
CA ARG A 79 4.98 6.39 14.73
C ARG A 79 3.51 6.40 15.11
N ASN A 80 3.26 6.95 16.31
CA ASN A 80 1.98 7.47 16.76
C ASN A 80 1.27 8.18 15.58
N GLY A 81 0.00 7.83 15.38
CA GLY A 81 -0.86 8.51 14.44
C GLY A 81 -0.86 10.01 14.71
N GLN A 82 -0.48 10.78 13.70
CA GLN A 82 -0.86 12.18 13.62
C GLN A 82 -1.90 12.26 12.53
N ASP A 83 -3.14 12.26 12.99
CA ASP A 83 -4.33 12.42 12.18
C ASP A 83 -4.24 13.79 11.50
N ILE A 84 -3.93 13.78 10.20
CA ILE A 84 -4.13 14.97 9.36
C ILE A 84 -5.64 15.14 9.20
N ALA A 85 -6.19 15.99 10.06
CA ALA A 85 -7.57 16.44 10.02
C ALA A 85 -7.90 16.95 8.61
N ALA A 86 -8.95 16.42 8.00
CA ALA A 86 -9.55 17.02 6.83
C ALA A 86 -10.06 18.42 7.22
N GLU A 87 -9.55 19.46 6.58
CA GLU A 87 -10.05 20.82 6.74
C GLU A 87 -11.54 20.88 6.35
N SER A 88 -12.42 20.88 7.34
CA SER A 88 -13.82 21.28 7.15
C SER A 88 -13.84 22.78 6.93
N ASN A 89 -13.96 23.21 5.67
CA ASN A 89 -14.19 24.61 5.37
C ASN A 89 -15.63 25.00 5.81
N LYS A 90 -15.78 25.50 7.05
CA LYS A 90 -16.97 26.22 7.50
C LYS A 90 -16.76 27.72 7.22
N THR A 91 -17.34 28.21 6.14
CA THR A 91 -17.60 29.64 5.91
C THR A 91 -19.09 29.80 5.63
N ALA A 92 -19.85 30.78 6.11
CA ALA A 92 -19.90 31.63 7.29
C ALA A 92 -21.32 32.25 7.24
N LYS A 93 -21.81 32.79 8.36
CA LYS A 93 -23.14 33.38 8.53
C LYS A 93 -23.49 34.46 7.49
N GLY A 94 -24.75 34.44 7.04
CA GLY A 94 -25.67 35.58 6.96
C GLY A 94 -25.27 36.83 6.16
N VAL A 95 -26.03 37.11 5.10
CA VAL A 95 -26.31 38.47 4.62
C VAL A 95 -27.83 38.58 4.48
N LEU A 96 -28.38 39.61 5.14
CA LEU A 96 -29.76 40.11 5.00
C LEU A 96 -29.94 40.77 3.63
#